data_AF-A0A6G4WIU1-F1
#
_entry.id   AF-A0A6G4WIU1-F1
#
_cell.length_a   1.000
_cell.length_b   1.000
_cell.length_c   1.000
_cell.angle_alpha   90.00
_cell.angle_beta   90.00
_cell.angle_gamma   90.00
#
_symmetry.space_group_name_H-M   'P 1'
#
loop_
_entity.id
_entity.type
_entity.pdbx_description
1 polymer ?
#
loop_
_entity_poly.entity_id
_entity_poly.type
_entity_poly.pdbx_seq_one_letter_code
_entity_poly.pdbx_strand_id
1 'polypeptide(L)'
;MKAGNDAGPLAGGIFYLLIGPVIWAAHLLLVYGPQSALCAFRADGMIVVAPFVITALVGVLTVTSMATLALVFWRPRQVARLLRFDAAEETDRRFSISAMRLLTALSFAGVTWAGAVVLFLDPCAQLR
;
A
#
# COMPACT_ATOMS: atom_id res chain seq x y z
N MET A 1 -20.57 -2.53 -35.72
CA MET A 1 -20.31 -2.63 -34.27
C MET A 1 -19.00 -3.39 -34.09
N LYS A 2 -17.90 -2.68 -33.90
CA LYS A 2 -16.59 -3.30 -33.60
C LYS A 2 -16.47 -3.30 -32.08
N ALA A 3 -16.52 -4.48 -31.47
CA ALA A 3 -16.13 -4.67 -30.08
C ALA A 3 -14.61 -4.44 -30.01
N GLY A 4 -14.24 -3.18 -29.77
CA GLY A 4 -12.88 -2.75 -29.54
C GLY A 4 -12.42 -3.25 -28.17
N ASN A 5 -11.26 -3.87 -28.15
CA ASN A 5 -10.58 -4.39 -26.97
C ASN A 5 -10.02 -3.21 -26.13
N ASP A 6 -10.90 -2.32 -25.67
CA ASP A 6 -10.60 -1.03 -25.06
C ASP A 6 -10.36 -1.14 -23.54
N ALA A 7 -9.75 -2.24 -23.08
CA ALA A 7 -9.43 -2.40 -21.66
C ALA A 7 -8.28 -1.46 -21.19
N GLY A 8 -7.54 -0.87 -22.13
CA GLY A 8 -6.37 -0.02 -21.86
C GLY A 8 -6.66 1.28 -21.10
N PRO A 9 -7.66 2.10 -21.50
CA PRO A 9 -7.96 3.37 -20.84
C PRO A 9 -8.64 3.20 -19.47
N LEU A 10 -9.55 2.22 -19.36
CA LEU A 10 -10.34 2.00 -18.14
C LEU A 10 -9.53 1.33 -17.04
N ALA A 11 -8.75 0.28 -17.36
CA ALA A 11 -7.89 -0.37 -16.38
C ALA A 11 -6.83 0.60 -15.83
N GLY A 12 -6.24 1.45 -16.69
CA GLY A 12 -5.30 2.49 -16.28
C GLY A 12 -5.90 3.49 -15.29
N GLY A 13 -7.14 3.93 -15.52
CA GLY A 13 -7.88 4.80 -14.59
C GLY A 13 -8.16 4.14 -13.25
N ILE A 14 -8.62 2.89 -13.25
CA ILE A 14 -8.88 2.12 -12.03
C ILE A 14 -7.60 1.93 -11.21
N PHE A 15 -6.50 1.52 -11.85
CA PHE A 15 -5.20 1.40 -11.17
C PHE A 15 -4.70 2.75 -10.65
N TYR A 16 -4.94 3.85 -11.37
CA TYR A 16 -4.55 5.18 -10.93
C TYR A 16 -5.28 5.58 -9.65
N LEU A 17 -6.59 5.35 -9.58
CA LEU A 17 -7.39 5.61 -8.37
C LEU A 17 -6.98 4.70 -7.21
N LEU A 18 -6.70 3.43 -7.49
CA LEU A 18 -6.42 2.40 -6.48
C LEU A 18 -4.95 2.33 -6.05
N ILE A 19 -4.03 3.07 -6.65
CA ILE A 19 -2.60 2.90 -6.34
C ILE A 19 -2.29 3.14 -4.86
N GLY A 20 -2.94 4.11 -4.22
CA GLY A 20 -2.82 4.34 -2.78
C GLY A 20 -3.28 3.12 -1.97
N PRO A 21 -4.54 2.70 -2.10
CA PRO A 21 -5.07 1.50 -1.44
C PRO A 21 -4.28 0.22 -1.72
N VAL A 22 -3.77 0.04 -2.94
CA VAL A 22 -2.96 -1.12 -3.33
C VAL A 22 -1.61 -1.10 -2.61
N ILE A 23 -0.94 0.06 -2.52
CA ILE A 23 0.30 0.20 -1.74
C ILE A 23 0.04 -0.11 -0.26
N TRP A 24 -1.08 0.36 0.29
CA TRP A 24 -1.46 0.05 1.67
C TRP A 24 -1.76 -1.44 1.90
N ALA A 25 -2.50 -2.07 0.99
CA ALA A 25 -2.77 -3.50 1.05
C ALA A 25 -1.49 -4.34 0.93
N ALA A 26 -0.58 -3.95 0.02
CA ALA A 26 0.72 -4.58 -0.12
C ALA A 26 1.57 -4.42 1.14
N HIS A 27 1.55 -3.23 1.76
CA HIS A 27 2.21 -2.97 3.03
C HIS A 27 1.70 -3.91 4.13
N LEU A 28 0.37 -4.03 4.30
CA LEU A 28 -0.21 -4.94 5.28
C LEU A 28 0.16 -6.39 5.02
N LEU A 29 0.10 -6.85 3.77
CA LEU A 29 0.46 -8.22 3.42
C LEU A 29 1.93 -8.52 3.75
N LEU A 30 2.84 -7.59 3.43
CA LEU A 30 4.27 -7.74 3.68
C LEU A 30 4.65 -7.61 5.16
N VAL A 31 3.83 -6.93 5.97
CA VAL A 31 4.04 -6.84 7.43
C VAL A 31 3.45 -8.06 8.13
N TYR A 32 2.17 -8.31 7.93
CA TYR A 32 1.43 -9.35 8.65
C TYR A 32 1.74 -10.76 8.16
N GLY A 33 2.07 -10.96 6.88
CA GLY A 33 2.41 -12.27 6.33
C GLY A 33 3.65 -12.88 7.00
N PRO A 34 4.81 -12.21 6.92
CA PRO A 34 6.02 -12.64 7.61
C PRO A 34 5.85 -12.71 9.12
N GLN A 35 5.17 -11.73 9.74
CA GLN A 35 4.92 -11.76 11.19
C GLN A 35 4.17 -13.04 11.61
N SER A 36 3.08 -13.37 10.90
CA SER A 36 2.29 -14.57 11.17
C SER A 36 3.12 -15.85 10.99
N ALA A 37 3.88 -15.94 9.90
CA ALA A 37 4.73 -17.10 9.63
C ALA A 37 5.84 -17.27 10.68
N LEU A 38 6.53 -16.18 11.04
CA LEU A 38 7.61 -16.19 12.04
C LEU A 38 7.09 -16.55 13.43
N CYS A 39 5.89 -16.08 13.82
CA CYS A 39 5.31 -16.47 15.10
C CYS A 39 4.86 -17.94 15.12
N ALA A 40 4.29 -18.47 14.02
CA ALA A 40 3.94 -19.88 13.91
C ALA A 40 5.17 -20.80 14.02
N PHE A 41 6.22 -20.52 13.23
CA PHE A 41 7.44 -21.33 13.26
C PHE A 41 8.25 -21.22 14.55
N ARG A 42 8.12 -20.09 15.28
CA ARG A 42 8.68 -19.92 16.63
C ARG A 42 7.95 -20.81 17.63
N ALA A 43 6.63 -20.93 17.53
CA ALA A 43 5.83 -21.80 18.39
C ALA A 43 6.18 -23.28 18.18
N ASP A 44 6.44 -23.68 16.92
CA ASP A 44 6.91 -25.04 16.57
C ASP A 44 8.41 -25.28 16.88
N GLY A 45 9.15 -24.28 17.36
CA GLY A 45 10.56 -24.41 17.73
C GLY A 45 11.54 -24.53 16.55
N MET A 46 11.09 -24.32 15.31
CA MET A 46 11.93 -24.44 14.11
C MET A 46 12.92 -23.28 13.93
N ILE A 47 12.60 -22.08 14.43
CA ILE A 47 13.45 -20.88 14.26
C ILE A 47 13.41 -19.95 15.47
N VAL A 48 14.60 -19.51 15.89
CA VAL A 48 14.78 -18.51 16.95
C VAL A 48 14.99 -17.14 16.31
N VAL A 49 13.91 -16.37 16.19
CA VAL A 49 13.96 -15.02 15.62
C VAL A 49 13.90 -14.01 16.75
N ALA A 50 14.85 -13.06 16.74
CA ALA A 50 14.88 -11.96 17.69
C ALA A 50 13.73 -10.99 17.37
N PRO A 51 12.99 -10.50 18.38
CA PRO A 51 11.84 -9.61 18.18
C PRO A 51 12.22 -8.31 17.44
N PHE A 52 13.46 -7.84 17.64
CA PHE A 52 14.01 -6.68 16.94
C PHE A 52 13.98 -6.82 15.40
N VAL A 53 14.14 -8.04 14.86
CA VAL A 53 14.15 -8.27 13.41
C VAL A 53 12.77 -8.00 12.81
N ILE A 54 11.72 -8.41 13.52
CA ILE A 54 10.33 -8.17 13.10
C ILE A 54 10.04 -6.66 13.14
N THR A 55 10.39 -5.99 14.24
CA THR A 55 10.21 -4.54 14.38
C THR A 55 10.97 -3.75 13.31
N ALA A 56 12.22 -4.14 13.02
CA ALA A 56 13.04 -3.51 11.99
C ALA A 56 12.44 -3.72 10.59
N LEU A 57 11.96 -4.92 10.27
CA LEU A 57 11.30 -5.22 9.00
C LEU A 57 10.06 -4.36 8.79
N VAL A 58 9.19 -4.29 9.81
CA VAL A 58 8.01 -3.42 9.75
C VAL A 58 8.41 -1.97 9.57
N GLY A 59 9.37 -1.47 10.35
CA GLY A 59 9.83 -0.08 10.24
C GLY A 59 10.32 0.27 8.82
N VAL A 60 11.11 -0.61 8.20
CA VAL A 60 11.59 -0.43 6.82
C VAL A 60 10.41 -0.45 5.83
N LEU A 61 9.48 -1.39 5.96
CA LEU A 61 8.29 -1.46 5.10
C LEU A 61 7.39 -0.23 5.28
N THR A 62 7.21 0.27 6.49
CA THR A 62 6.39 1.46 6.76
C THR A 62 7.02 2.70 6.15
N VAL A 63 8.32 2.92 6.36
CA VAL A 63 9.04 4.08 5.80
C VAL A 63 9.03 4.04 4.27
N THR A 64 9.29 2.88 3.67
CA THR A 64 9.26 2.73 2.20
C THR A 64 7.85 2.95 1.63
N SER A 65 6.80 2.41 2.26
CA SER A 65 5.41 2.67 1.85
C SER A 65 5.02 4.13 2.02
N MET A 66 5.39 4.79 3.12
CA MET A 66 5.15 6.23 3.32
C MET A 66 5.86 7.07 2.25
N ALA A 67 7.13 6.77 1.96
CA ALA A 67 7.88 7.46 0.91
C ALA A 67 7.22 7.28 -0.47
N THR A 68 6.77 6.06 -0.78
CA THR A 68 6.08 5.77 -2.05
C THR A 68 4.75 6.53 -2.14
N LEU A 69 3.94 6.55 -1.08
CA LEU A 69 2.68 7.30 -1.02
C LEU A 69 2.93 8.82 -1.12
N ALA A 70 3.96 9.35 -0.46
CA ALA A 70 4.33 10.76 -0.55
C ALA A 70 4.75 11.15 -1.98
N LEU A 71 5.51 10.30 -2.66
CA LEU A 71 5.88 10.50 -4.06
C LEU A 71 4.65 10.51 -4.98
N VAL A 72 3.73 9.56 -4.78
CA VAL A 72 2.44 9.50 -5.51
C VAL A 72 1.61 10.77 -5.26
N PHE A 73 1.54 11.22 -4.01
CA PHE A 73 0.82 12.43 -3.62
C PHE A 73 1.40 13.71 -4.24
N TRP A 74 2.72 13.83 -4.31
CA TRP A 74 3.40 14.99 -4.89
C TRP A 74 3.37 15.02 -6.42
N ARG A 75 3.35 13.86 -7.09
CA ARG A 75 3.47 13.77 -8.55
C ARG A 75 2.28 13.06 -9.23
N PRO A 76 1.02 13.50 -9.00
CA PRO A 76 -0.15 12.84 -9.59
C PRO A 76 -0.11 12.82 -11.12
N ARG A 77 0.43 13.88 -11.75
CA ARG A 77 0.58 13.96 -13.22
C ARG A 77 1.60 12.98 -13.80
N GLN A 78 2.61 12.57 -13.05
CA GLN A 78 3.55 11.54 -13.52
C GLN A 78 2.95 10.15 -13.36
N VAL A 79 2.23 9.90 -12.26
CA VAL A 79 1.53 8.63 -12.04
C VAL A 79 0.44 8.40 -13.09
N ALA A 80 -0.32 9.45 -13.44
CA ALA A 80 -1.30 9.39 -14.53
C ALA A 80 -0.66 9.01 -15.87
N ARG A 81 0.52 9.57 -16.19
CA ARG A 81 1.29 9.21 -17.40
C ARG A 81 1.83 7.78 -17.34
N LEU A 82 2.34 7.35 -16.20
CA LEU A 82 2.87 5.99 -16.01
C LEU A 82 1.79 4.93 -16.22
N LEU A 83 0.57 5.21 -15.76
CA LEU A 83 -0.58 4.32 -15.85
C LEU A 83 -1.42 4.51 -17.12
N ARG A 84 -0.94 5.33 -18.08
CA ARG A 84 -1.63 5.62 -19.35
C ARG A 84 -3.07 6.10 -19.17
N PHE A 85 -3.34 6.84 -18.10
CA PHE A 85 -4.64 7.47 -17.88
C PHE A 85 -4.75 8.73 -18.73
N ASP A 86 -5.58 8.66 -19.77
CA ASP A 86 -5.92 9.80 -20.63
C ASP A 86 -7.39 10.19 -20.38
N ALA A 87 -7.60 11.17 -19.51
CA ALA A 87 -8.93 11.72 -19.29
C ALA A 87 -9.30 12.62 -20.46
N ALA A 88 -10.27 12.19 -21.27
CA ALA A 88 -10.76 12.94 -22.43
C ALA A 88 -11.36 14.31 -22.05
N GLU A 89 -11.87 14.46 -20.81
CA GLU A 89 -12.50 15.68 -20.31
C GLU A 89 -11.73 16.30 -19.12
N GLU A 90 -11.59 17.63 -19.12
CA GLU A 90 -10.83 18.35 -18.07
C GLU A 90 -11.49 18.26 -16.69
N THR A 91 -12.83 18.14 -16.66
CA THR A 91 -13.67 18.00 -15.46
C THR A 91 -13.43 16.67 -14.77
N ASP A 92 -13.48 15.56 -15.52
CA ASP A 92 -13.19 14.21 -15.04
C ASP A 92 -11.77 14.06 -14.53
N ARG A 93 -10.81 14.76 -15.15
CA ARG A 93 -9.42 14.78 -14.69
C ARG A 93 -9.28 15.39 -13.30
N ARG A 94 -9.98 16.49 -13.00
CA ARG A 94 -9.92 17.14 -11.68
C ARG A 94 -10.56 16.26 -10.59
N PHE A 95 -11.70 15.64 -10.89
CA PHE A 95 -12.35 14.71 -9.97
C PHE A 95 -11.43 13.51 -9.66
N SER A 96 -10.86 12.89 -10.69
CA SER A 96 -9.97 11.73 -10.56
C SER A 96 -8.71 12.06 -9.74
N ILE A 97 -8.12 13.24 -9.92
CA ILE A 97 -6.97 13.70 -9.12
C ILE A 97 -7.37 13.91 -7.66
N SER A 98 -8.53 14.51 -7.40
CA SER A 98 -9.01 14.71 -6.02
C SER A 98 -9.32 13.39 -5.32
N ALA A 99 -10.00 12.47 -6.00
CA ALA A 99 -10.30 11.13 -5.49
C ALA A 99 -9.01 10.36 -5.19
N MET A 100 -8.04 10.36 -6.12
CA MET A 100 -6.73 9.74 -5.92
C MET A 100 -6.01 10.33 -4.70
N ARG A 101 -6.03 11.66 -4.52
CA ARG A 101 -5.41 12.31 -3.36
C ARG A 101 -6.06 11.91 -2.04
N LEU A 102 -7.40 11.88 -1.98
CA LEU A 102 -8.14 11.44 -0.80
C LEU A 102 -7.83 9.98 -0.46
N LEU A 103 -7.84 9.10 -1.46
CA LEU A 103 -7.50 7.67 -1.28
C LEU A 103 -6.04 7.48 -0.85
N THR A 104 -5.12 8.29 -1.39
CA THR A 104 -3.70 8.29 -0.99
C THR A 104 -3.52 8.80 0.44
N ALA A 105 -4.22 9.87 0.82
CA ALA A 105 -4.19 10.39 2.19
C ALA A 105 -4.77 9.38 3.20
N LEU A 106 -5.87 8.72 2.83
CA LEU A 106 -6.47 7.65 3.63
C LEU A 106 -5.49 6.48 3.79
N SER A 107 -4.82 6.09 2.71
CA SER A 107 -3.80 5.03 2.71
C SER A 107 -2.59 5.42 3.57
N PHE A 108 -2.18 6.68 3.54
CA PHE A 108 -1.10 7.20 4.37
C PHE A 108 -1.45 7.15 5.86
N ALA A 109 -2.68 7.54 6.22
CA ALA A 109 -3.19 7.38 7.58
C ALA A 109 -3.19 5.90 7.99
N GLY A 110 -3.63 5.01 7.09
CA GLY A 110 -3.61 3.56 7.30
C GLY A 110 -2.22 2.98 7.53
N VAL A 111 -1.22 3.36 6.74
CA VAL A 111 0.19 2.95 6.91
C VAL A 111 0.77 3.49 8.23
N THR A 112 0.49 4.76 8.54
CA THR A 112 0.98 5.40 9.78
C THR A 112 0.39 4.72 11.01
N TRP A 113 -0.91 4.43 10.98
CA TRP A 113 -1.59 3.71 12.05
C TRP A 113 -1.05 2.28 12.19
N ALA A 114 -0.92 1.54 11.09
CA ALA A 114 -0.40 0.17 11.10
C ALA A 114 1.05 0.11 11.65
N GLY A 115 1.91 1.04 11.24
CA GLY A 115 3.25 1.16 11.79
C GLY A 115 3.28 1.55 13.27
N ALA A 116 2.38 2.43 13.71
CA ALA A 116 2.29 2.84 15.11
C ALA A 116 1.94 1.66 16.03
N VAL A 117 1.02 0.78 15.61
CA VAL A 117 0.60 -0.40 16.37
C VAL A 117 1.79 -1.31 16.72
N VAL A 118 2.79 -1.43 15.83
CA VAL A 118 3.99 -2.26 16.06
C VAL A 118 4.92 -1.70 17.14
N LEU A 119 4.83 -0.41 17.46
CA LEU A 119 5.56 0.17 18.60
C LEU A 119 4.92 -0.17 19.95
N PHE A 120 3.64 -0.52 19.97
CA PHE A 120 2.87 -0.74 21.20
C PHE A 120 2.57 -2.22 21.49
N LEU A 121 2.62 -3.10 20.49
CA LEU A 121 2.31 -4.52 20.67
C LEU A 121 3.51 -5.44 20.44
N ASP A 122 3.68 -6.39 21.35
CA ASP A 122 4.58 -7.53 21.14
C ASP A 122 4.06 -8.40 19.98
N PRO A 123 4.84 -8.58 18.91
CA PRO A 123 4.36 -9.15 17.66
C PRO A 123 3.88 -10.61 17.77
N CYS A 124 4.32 -11.35 18.80
CA CYS A 124 3.90 -12.72 19.06
C CYS A 124 3.19 -12.91 20.41
N ALA A 125 2.86 -11.83 21.14
CA ALA A 125 2.16 -11.98 22.43
C ALA A 125 0.74 -12.53 22.30
N GLN A 126 0.10 -12.40 21.14
CA GLN A 126 -1.24 -12.95 20.89
C GLN A 126 -1.28 -14.48 20.70
N LEU A 127 -0.14 -15.14 20.45
CA LEU A 127 -0.09 -16.60 20.23
C LEU A 127 0.47 -17.39 21.42
N ARG A 128 0.69 -16.74 22.57
CA ARG A 128 1.02 -17.42 23.83
C ARG A 128 -0.25 -17.71 24.62
#